data_AF-A0A2N1SET5-F1
#
_entry.id   AF-A0A2N1SET5-F1
#
_cell.length_a   1.000
_cell.length_b   1.000
_cell.length_c   1.000
_cell.angle_alpha   90.00
_cell.angle_beta   90.00
_cell.angle_gamma   90.00
#
_symmetry.space_group_name_H-M   'P 1'
#
loop_
_entity.id
_entity.type
_entity.pdbx_description
1 polymer ?
#
loop_
_entity_poly.entity_id
_entity_poly.type
_entity_poly.pdbx_seq_one_letter_code
_entity_poly.pdbx_strand_id
1 'polypeptide(L)'
;MDGIRISQSTFNGENATAICIGEASGELPRHLLTGEKPCGYIVRGEVVETWFYHSITDRDGMRHIISPSLDLLAFNELSGSLRTSALERLRELAQALQKVPPGFLNPTKGFLETWRVFFIREGGVLLFPEKLSHLMLFSMGEEDRFTHFNRYLKPDVEHPFGLCHQFTQFLYGAATGFAPYEDASVREDRWHHIPLSLGFTSLPASFALWIDQVLSMPPKDQRDTVSPAYSAEANLAWWLGQTADFTWSCGNALEPIDRLENLSAAVGTFRSGQKKRAQRRIFWRKRGALVVTIAFVAAIVLGTVGNLVYQSLQPPYTAGMSATGVIAEFFESQNALDVQKMGESLKRGVRNPFELEVSGLFVNTRVRKAYEGIDSVIRADEWVSKGRPAIPQSSLLYGVVDLQVEQIGPETFRATYVTLVPSMDGEIVDSSIATVDEMKRITDFTLTDAKGYWLITSIEPVAVDKLETYTVETFKPAVQ
;
A
#
# COMPACT_ATOMS: atom_id res chain seq x y z
N MET A 1 -27.23 -9.57 23.87
CA MET A 1 -28.41 -9.21 24.72
C MET A 1 -28.00 -7.97 25.50
N ASP A 2 -28.82 -6.92 25.53
CA ASP A 2 -28.45 -5.66 26.21
C ASP A 2 -28.19 -5.90 27.71
N GLY A 3 -26.98 -5.57 28.15
CA GLY A 3 -26.53 -5.71 29.54
C GLY A 3 -27.21 -4.75 30.51
N ILE A 4 -27.87 -3.69 30.02
CA ILE A 4 -28.57 -2.71 30.85
C ILE A 4 -30.04 -3.12 31.02
N ARG A 5 -30.39 -3.48 32.25
CA ARG A 5 -31.75 -3.90 32.62
C ARG A 5 -32.24 -3.15 33.84
N ILE A 6 -33.49 -2.74 33.81
CA ILE A 6 -34.10 -1.94 34.88
C ILE A 6 -35.16 -2.80 35.56
N SER A 7 -35.11 -2.88 36.89
CA SER A 7 -36.08 -3.62 37.68
C SER A 7 -36.42 -2.88 38.96
N GLN A 8 -37.59 -3.20 39.52
CA GLN A 8 -37.98 -2.73 40.84
C GLN A 8 -37.24 -3.53 41.92
N SER A 9 -36.87 -2.86 42.99
CA SER A 9 -36.12 -3.41 44.11
C SER A 9 -36.58 -2.76 45.41
N THR A 10 -35.94 -3.13 46.52
CA THR A 10 -36.13 -2.47 47.81
C THR A 10 -34.80 -2.12 48.44
N PHE A 11 -34.74 -0.96 49.10
CA PHE A 11 -33.57 -0.50 49.84
C PHE A 11 -34.05 0.02 51.21
N ASN A 12 -33.53 -0.56 52.29
CA ASN A 12 -33.96 -0.27 53.67
C ASN A 12 -35.49 -0.35 53.90
N GLY A 13 -36.18 -1.24 53.18
CA GLY A 13 -37.63 -1.43 53.29
C GLY A 13 -38.48 -0.49 52.43
N GLU A 14 -37.87 0.47 51.72
CA GLU A 14 -38.53 1.36 50.78
C GLU A 14 -38.38 0.86 49.33
N ASN A 15 -39.31 1.24 48.46
CA ASN A 15 -39.22 0.93 47.03
C ASN A 15 -38.00 1.64 46.42
N ALA A 16 -37.27 0.91 45.58
CA ALA A 16 -36.06 1.39 44.93
C ALA A 16 -36.03 0.93 43.47
N THR A 17 -35.25 1.61 42.65
CA THR A 17 -34.97 1.17 41.28
C THR A 17 -33.57 0.55 41.24
N ALA A 18 -33.50 -0.68 40.70
CA ALA A 18 -32.25 -1.37 40.42
C ALA A 18 -31.93 -1.29 38.93
N ILE A 19 -30.75 -0.77 38.61
CA ILE A 19 -30.24 -0.65 37.25
C ILE A 19 -29.06 -1.62 37.13
N CYS A 20 -29.27 -2.72 36.43
CA CYS A 20 -28.23 -3.68 36.08
C CYS A 20 -27.25 -3.02 35.10
N ILE A 21 -25.94 -3.08 35.39
CA ILE A 21 -24.89 -2.41 34.62
C ILE A 21 -23.85 -3.37 34.03
N GLY A 22 -24.15 -4.66 34.03
CA GLY A 22 -23.27 -5.71 33.50
C GLY A 22 -22.89 -6.76 34.55
N GLU A 23 -21.99 -7.66 34.16
CA GLU A 23 -21.55 -8.76 35.02
C GLU A 23 -20.72 -8.23 36.21
N ALA A 24 -20.85 -8.89 37.35
CA ALA A 24 -20.03 -8.65 38.53
C ALA A 24 -18.65 -9.33 38.36
N SER A 25 -17.94 -9.00 37.28
CA SER A 25 -16.57 -9.50 37.04
C SER A 25 -15.55 -8.56 37.70
N GLY A 26 -14.76 -9.10 38.63
CA GLY A 26 -13.68 -8.37 39.32
C GLY A 26 -14.13 -7.35 40.37
N GLU A 27 -13.14 -6.86 41.14
CA GLU A 27 -13.34 -5.76 42.09
C GLU A 27 -13.51 -4.42 41.35
N LEU A 28 -14.45 -3.58 41.80
CA LEU A 28 -14.54 -2.21 41.31
C LEU A 28 -13.28 -1.43 41.69
N PRO A 29 -12.76 -0.57 40.80
CA PRO A 29 -11.58 0.22 41.11
C PRO A 29 -11.85 1.13 42.32
N ARG A 30 -11.11 0.90 43.42
CA ARG A 30 -11.34 1.60 44.70
C ARG A 30 -11.34 3.12 44.57
N HIS A 31 -10.49 3.65 43.68
CA HIS A 31 -10.41 5.10 43.41
C HIS A 31 -11.72 5.68 42.86
N LEU A 32 -12.56 4.88 42.17
CA LEU A 32 -13.88 5.29 41.70
C LEU A 32 -14.96 5.21 42.79
N LEU A 33 -14.68 4.54 43.91
CA LEU A 33 -15.61 4.42 45.05
C LEU A 33 -15.25 5.35 46.22
N THR A 34 -14.04 5.88 46.24
CA THR A 34 -13.58 6.85 47.25
C THR A 34 -13.94 8.29 46.89
N GLY A 35 -14.05 9.15 47.91
CA GLY A 35 -14.37 10.57 47.78
C GLY A 35 -15.87 10.88 47.83
N GLU A 36 -16.24 12.11 47.50
CA GLU A 36 -17.64 12.51 47.40
C GLU A 36 -18.34 11.73 46.27
N LYS A 37 -19.57 11.28 46.55
CA LYS A 37 -20.38 10.59 45.56
C LYS A 37 -20.79 11.60 44.48
N PRO A 38 -20.45 11.37 43.21
CA PRO A 38 -20.89 12.25 42.14
C PRO A 38 -22.43 12.18 42.04
N CYS A 39 -23.08 13.34 41.89
CA CYS A 39 -24.51 13.38 41.61
C CYS A 39 -24.77 13.19 40.10
N GLY A 40 -25.91 12.57 39.78
CA GLY A 40 -26.54 12.70 38.48
C GLY A 40 -27.58 13.81 38.51
N TYR A 41 -28.31 13.98 37.41
CA TYR A 41 -29.38 14.96 37.29
C TYR A 41 -30.65 14.34 36.74
N ILE A 42 -31.78 14.60 37.39
CA ILE A 42 -33.10 14.42 36.83
C ILE A 42 -33.52 15.75 36.23
N VAL A 43 -33.92 15.73 34.96
CA VAL A 43 -34.41 16.93 34.27
C VAL A 43 -35.82 16.68 33.76
N ARG A 44 -36.77 17.50 34.19
CA ARG A 44 -38.18 17.48 33.79
C ARG A 44 -38.65 18.89 33.42
N GLY A 45 -38.73 19.17 32.13
CA GLY A 45 -39.03 20.53 31.65
C GLY A 45 -37.99 21.53 32.15
N GLU A 46 -38.41 22.51 32.94
CA GLU A 46 -37.52 23.53 33.55
C GLU A 46 -36.88 23.09 34.88
N VAL A 47 -37.32 21.98 35.46
CA VAL A 47 -36.83 21.54 36.76
C VAL A 47 -35.60 20.65 36.58
N VAL A 48 -34.51 21.02 37.26
CA VAL A 48 -33.26 20.25 37.33
C VAL A 48 -33.01 19.87 38.79
N GLU A 49 -33.05 18.58 39.09
CA GLU A 49 -32.86 18.04 40.43
C GLU A 49 -31.60 17.19 40.50
N THR A 50 -30.82 17.35 41.57
CA THR A 50 -29.69 16.46 41.84
C THR A 50 -30.19 15.07 42.22
N TRP A 51 -29.61 14.04 41.63
CA TRP A 51 -29.92 12.65 41.91
C TRP A 51 -28.71 11.92 42.48
N PHE A 52 -28.93 11.11 43.50
CA PHE A 52 -27.91 10.28 44.13
C PHE A 52 -28.37 8.83 44.19
N TYR A 53 -27.47 7.91 43.86
CA TYR A 53 -27.71 6.49 44.05
C TYR A 53 -27.43 6.08 45.52
N HIS A 54 -28.20 5.13 46.02
CA HIS A 54 -28.05 4.59 47.37
C HIS A 54 -26.77 3.75 47.48
N SER A 55 -26.63 2.74 46.62
CA SER A 55 -25.51 1.80 46.66
C SER A 55 -25.25 1.15 45.30
N ILE A 56 -24.10 0.48 45.17
CA ILE A 56 -23.80 -0.44 44.08
C ILE A 56 -23.67 -1.82 44.72
N THR A 57 -24.39 -2.81 44.20
CA THR A 57 -24.46 -4.16 44.78
C THR A 57 -24.35 -5.23 43.71
N ASP A 58 -23.74 -6.35 44.07
CA ASP A 58 -23.64 -7.52 43.20
C ASP A 58 -24.72 -8.53 43.63
N ARG A 59 -25.56 -8.96 42.68
CA ARG A 59 -26.66 -9.90 42.90
C ARG A 59 -26.78 -10.84 41.70
N ASP A 60 -26.85 -12.14 41.96
CA ASP A 60 -27.04 -13.18 40.94
C ASP A 60 -25.99 -13.10 39.81
N GLY A 61 -24.73 -12.78 40.16
CA GLY A 61 -23.62 -12.62 39.22
C GLY A 61 -23.63 -11.30 38.43
N MET A 62 -24.60 -10.41 38.68
CA MET A 62 -24.77 -9.13 37.99
C MET A 62 -24.58 -7.95 38.94
N ARG A 63 -23.98 -6.88 38.44
CA ARG A 63 -23.79 -5.63 39.19
C ARG A 63 -24.95 -4.67 38.97
N HIS A 64 -25.42 -4.06 40.05
CA HIS A 64 -26.58 -3.19 40.05
C HIS A 64 -26.28 -1.86 40.75
N ILE A 65 -26.79 -0.76 40.20
CA ILE A 65 -26.90 0.52 40.88
C ILE A 65 -28.30 0.57 41.51
N ILE A 66 -28.36 0.73 42.83
CA ILE A 66 -29.61 0.87 43.59
C ILE A 66 -29.85 2.35 43.84
N SER A 67 -31.05 2.81 43.52
CA SER A 67 -31.40 4.24 43.51
C SER A 67 -32.84 4.48 44.00
N PRO A 68 -33.19 5.75 44.31
CA PRO A 68 -34.57 6.11 44.63
C PRO A 68 -35.54 5.61 43.55
N SER A 69 -36.75 5.22 43.96
CA SER A 69 -37.74 4.67 43.04
C SER A 69 -38.07 5.67 41.92
N LEU A 70 -37.80 5.23 40.69
CA LEU A 70 -38.04 5.93 39.43
C LEU A 70 -38.45 4.91 38.36
N ASP A 71 -39.52 5.21 37.62
CA ASP A 71 -39.93 4.41 36.46
C ASP A 71 -39.09 4.81 35.24
N LEU A 72 -37.97 4.10 35.09
CA LEU A 72 -36.96 4.36 34.08
C LEU A 72 -37.09 3.41 32.89
N LEU A 73 -36.75 3.93 31.71
CA LEU A 73 -36.59 3.22 30.46
C LEU A 73 -35.14 3.41 30.00
N ALA A 74 -34.50 2.31 29.57
CA ALA A 74 -33.15 2.36 29.03
C ALA A 74 -33.15 3.05 27.66
N PHE A 75 -32.00 3.57 27.23
CA PHE A 75 -31.90 4.33 25.98
C PHE A 75 -32.31 3.51 24.74
N ASN A 76 -32.07 2.20 24.74
CA ASN A 76 -32.44 1.29 23.65
C ASN A 76 -33.95 1.28 23.34
N GLU A 77 -34.80 1.64 24.31
CA GLU A 77 -36.25 1.75 24.16
C GLU A 77 -36.65 2.83 23.15
N LEU A 78 -35.74 3.74 22.77
CA LEU A 78 -35.96 4.73 21.72
C LEU A 78 -36.32 4.12 20.36
N SER A 79 -35.78 2.94 20.05
CA SER A 79 -36.13 2.15 18.86
C SER A 79 -37.23 1.11 19.14
N GLY A 80 -37.65 0.98 20.40
CA GLY A 80 -38.66 0.04 20.89
C GLY A 80 -39.92 0.76 21.39
N SER A 81 -40.19 0.70 22.70
CA SER A 81 -41.44 1.24 23.28
C SER A 81 -41.59 2.76 23.15
N LEU A 82 -40.50 3.51 23.02
CA LEU A 82 -40.51 4.97 22.83
C LEU A 82 -40.49 5.37 21.35
N ARG A 83 -40.49 4.42 20.41
CA ARG A 83 -40.33 4.70 18.98
C ARG A 83 -41.33 5.71 18.46
N THR A 84 -42.59 5.64 18.83
CA THR A 84 -43.64 6.58 18.37
C THR A 84 -43.48 8.01 18.88
N SER A 85 -42.66 8.23 19.91
CA SER A 85 -42.37 9.54 20.49
C SER A 85 -40.88 9.91 20.40
N ALA A 86 -40.10 9.19 19.59
CA ALA A 86 -38.64 9.28 19.61
C ALA A 86 -38.12 10.72 19.40
N LEU A 87 -38.70 11.48 18.48
CA LEU A 87 -38.34 12.88 18.26
C LEU A 87 -38.60 13.76 19.48
N GLU A 88 -39.77 13.61 20.12
CA GLU A 88 -40.14 14.37 21.31
C GLU A 88 -39.20 14.04 22.47
N ARG A 89 -38.94 12.74 22.70
CA ARG A 89 -38.01 12.26 23.71
C ARG A 89 -36.57 12.73 23.48
N LEU A 90 -36.12 12.80 22.24
CA LEU A 90 -34.81 13.35 21.91
C LEU A 90 -34.76 14.87 22.08
N ARG A 91 -35.84 15.60 21.81
CA ARG A 91 -35.91 17.04 22.14
C ARG A 91 -35.86 17.28 23.65
N GLU A 92 -36.59 16.49 24.44
CA GLU A 92 -36.52 16.50 25.91
C GLU A 92 -35.07 16.28 26.39
N LEU A 93 -34.40 15.26 25.84
CA LEU A 93 -33.00 14.98 26.15
C LEU A 93 -32.08 16.14 25.74
N ALA A 94 -32.22 16.69 24.53
CA ALA A 94 -31.38 17.79 24.05
C ALA A 94 -31.52 19.04 24.93
N GLN A 95 -32.75 19.35 25.34
CA GLN A 95 -33.03 20.43 26.30
C GLN A 95 -32.43 20.13 27.67
N ALA A 96 -32.51 18.89 28.15
CA ALA A 96 -31.92 18.50 29.42
C ALA A 96 -30.39 18.66 29.45
N LEU A 97 -29.71 18.28 28.36
CA LEU A 97 -28.25 18.45 28.26
C LEU A 97 -27.80 19.92 28.23
N GLN A 98 -28.68 20.85 27.83
CA GLN A 98 -28.41 22.29 27.90
C GLN A 98 -28.61 22.88 29.30
N LYS A 99 -29.31 22.18 30.20
CA LYS A 99 -29.67 22.66 31.54
C LYS A 99 -28.79 22.09 32.66
N VAL A 100 -28.12 20.97 32.42
CA VAL A 100 -27.15 20.43 33.39
C VAL A 100 -25.94 21.35 33.52
N PRO A 101 -25.24 21.35 34.68
CA PRO A 101 -24.09 22.21 34.88
C PRO A 101 -23.01 22.03 33.80
N PRO A 102 -22.33 23.12 33.39
CA PRO A 102 -21.22 23.05 32.44
C PRO A 102 -20.16 22.05 32.88
N GLY A 103 -19.70 21.21 31.95
CA GLY A 103 -18.69 20.19 32.22
C GLY A 103 -19.21 18.89 32.85
N PHE A 104 -20.50 18.77 33.17
CA PHE A 104 -21.07 17.53 33.71
C PHE A 104 -20.93 16.32 32.75
N LEU A 105 -21.19 16.55 31.47
CA LEU A 105 -21.10 15.49 30.46
C LEU A 105 -19.65 15.20 30.09
N ASN A 106 -18.80 16.24 30.09
CA ASN A 106 -17.43 16.26 29.60
C ASN A 106 -17.27 15.40 28.34
N PRO A 107 -18.02 15.69 27.26
CA PRO A 107 -18.08 14.82 26.11
C PRO A 107 -16.73 14.85 25.40
N THR A 108 -15.91 13.82 25.63
CA THR A 108 -14.67 13.65 24.90
C THR A 108 -15.03 13.51 23.42
N LYS A 109 -14.66 14.49 22.59
CA LYS A 109 -15.05 14.61 21.16
C LYS A 109 -16.53 14.95 20.89
N GLY A 110 -17.25 15.53 21.85
CA GLY A 110 -18.64 15.97 21.62
C GLY A 110 -19.63 14.80 21.52
N PHE A 111 -19.34 13.68 22.20
CA PHE A 111 -20.14 12.46 22.17
C PHE A 111 -20.64 12.08 23.58
N LEU A 112 -21.84 11.52 23.68
CA LEU A 112 -22.46 11.03 24.92
C LEU A 112 -22.69 9.52 24.89
N GLU A 113 -22.20 8.79 25.89
CA GLU A 113 -22.46 7.35 26.01
C GLU A 113 -23.93 7.10 26.38
N THR A 114 -24.63 6.25 25.62
CA THR A 114 -26.09 6.12 25.79
C THR A 114 -26.49 5.41 27.08
N TRP A 115 -25.58 4.65 27.69
CA TRP A 115 -25.79 4.05 29.01
C TRP A 115 -25.84 5.07 30.14
N ARG A 116 -25.49 6.33 29.89
CA ARG A 116 -25.61 7.41 30.87
C ARG A 116 -26.99 8.05 30.84
N VAL A 117 -27.84 7.65 29.91
CA VAL A 117 -29.13 8.28 29.64
C VAL A 117 -30.25 7.29 29.90
N PHE A 118 -31.14 7.66 30.80
CA PHE A 118 -32.36 6.93 31.09
C PHE A 118 -33.56 7.85 30.87
N PHE A 119 -34.55 7.39 30.13
CA PHE A 119 -35.81 8.12 29.98
C PHE A 119 -36.70 7.83 31.18
N ILE A 120 -37.43 8.83 31.65
CA ILE A 120 -38.46 8.64 32.68
C ILE A 120 -39.79 8.44 31.95
N ARG A 121 -40.54 7.38 32.27
CA ARG A 121 -41.76 7.01 31.53
C ARG A 121 -42.74 8.17 31.42
N GLU A 122 -42.93 8.92 32.50
CA GLU A 122 -43.86 10.06 32.58
C GLU A 122 -43.35 11.35 31.92
N GLY A 123 -42.08 11.43 31.50
CA GLY A 123 -41.49 12.69 31.03
C GLY A 123 -40.15 12.99 31.67
N GLY A 124 -39.22 13.48 30.85
CA GLY A 124 -37.89 13.88 31.30
C GLY A 124 -36.87 12.74 31.28
N VAL A 125 -35.68 13.05 31.78
CA VAL A 125 -34.51 12.17 31.69
C VAL A 125 -33.73 12.16 32.99
N LEU A 126 -33.13 11.01 33.27
CA LEU A 126 -32.09 10.85 34.28
C LEU A 126 -30.73 10.72 33.56
N LEU A 127 -29.80 11.58 33.95
CA LEU A 127 -28.45 11.65 33.38
C LEU A 127 -27.41 11.24 34.43
N PHE A 128 -26.57 10.28 34.08
CA PHE A 128 -25.50 9.80 34.94
C PHE A 128 -24.20 10.63 34.80
N PRO A 129 -23.49 10.86 35.92
CA PRO A 129 -22.19 11.51 35.89
C PRO A 129 -21.12 10.65 35.21
N GLU A 130 -20.06 11.30 34.72
CA GLU A 130 -18.91 10.66 34.06
C GLU A 130 -18.30 9.52 34.91
N LYS A 131 -18.19 9.73 36.23
CA LYS A 131 -17.66 8.72 37.16
C LYS A 131 -18.53 7.45 37.23
N LEU A 132 -19.85 7.54 37.05
CA LEU A 132 -20.70 6.35 36.89
C LEU A 132 -20.50 5.72 35.51
N SER A 133 -20.32 6.51 34.45
CA SER A 133 -19.95 5.99 33.11
C SER A 133 -18.71 5.11 33.18
N HIS A 134 -17.66 5.57 33.87
CA HIS A 134 -16.43 4.80 34.06
C HIS A 134 -16.67 3.49 34.82
N LEU A 135 -17.49 3.51 35.86
CA LEU A 135 -17.86 2.29 36.60
C LEU A 135 -18.61 1.29 35.70
N MET A 136 -19.56 1.76 34.88
CA MET A 136 -20.28 0.93 33.93
C MET A 136 -19.33 0.33 32.88
N LEU A 137 -18.38 1.12 32.37
CA LEU A 137 -17.38 0.66 31.41
C LEU A 137 -16.55 -0.54 31.92
N PHE A 138 -16.27 -0.61 33.22
CA PHE A 138 -15.58 -1.74 33.84
C PHE A 138 -16.43 -3.01 33.97
N SER A 139 -17.76 -2.87 34.03
CA SER A 139 -18.70 -3.99 34.17
C SER A 139 -19.27 -4.49 32.85
N MET A 140 -19.11 -3.73 31.77
CA MET A 140 -19.71 -4.03 30.48
C MET A 140 -18.88 -4.94 29.59
N GLY A 141 -19.56 -5.86 28.91
CA GLY A 141 -18.98 -6.69 27.86
C GLY A 141 -18.58 -5.88 26.62
N GLU A 142 -17.92 -6.53 25.67
CA GLU A 142 -17.58 -5.91 24.38
C GLU A 142 -18.84 -5.54 23.56
N GLU A 143 -19.87 -6.40 23.58
CA GLU A 143 -21.15 -6.17 22.88
C GLU A 143 -21.88 -4.93 23.43
N ASP A 144 -21.94 -4.75 24.75
CA ASP A 144 -22.57 -3.59 25.38
C ASP A 144 -21.78 -2.30 25.09
N ARG A 145 -20.45 -2.37 25.16
CA ARG A 145 -19.57 -1.26 24.73
C ARG A 145 -19.77 -0.89 23.28
N PHE A 146 -19.99 -1.86 22.42
CA PHE A 146 -20.33 -1.58 21.04
C PHE A 146 -21.71 -0.91 20.91
N THR A 147 -22.72 -1.47 21.58
CA THR A 147 -24.13 -1.03 21.49
C THR A 147 -24.34 0.39 22.05
N HIS A 148 -23.71 0.73 23.16
CA HIS A 148 -23.95 2.02 23.82
C HIS A 148 -22.94 3.11 23.50
N PHE A 149 -21.82 2.74 22.88
CA PHE A 149 -20.73 3.66 22.58
C PHE A 149 -20.24 3.52 21.13
N ASN A 150 -19.54 2.44 20.78
CA ASN A 150 -18.79 2.37 19.52
C ASN A 150 -19.66 2.44 18.25
N ARG A 151 -20.94 2.03 18.31
CA ARG A 151 -21.80 2.01 17.12
C ARG A 151 -22.14 3.39 16.56
N TYR A 152 -22.00 4.43 17.38
CA TYR A 152 -22.30 5.81 16.98
C TYR A 152 -21.04 6.66 16.73
N LEU A 153 -19.84 6.10 16.96
CA LEU A 153 -18.58 6.81 16.68
C LEU A 153 -18.34 6.88 15.18
N LYS A 154 -18.19 8.08 14.64
CA LYS A 154 -17.78 8.36 13.26
C LYS A 154 -16.53 9.25 13.28
N PRO A 155 -15.47 8.96 12.51
CA PRO A 155 -14.33 9.86 12.35
C PRO A 155 -14.75 11.13 11.61
N ASP A 156 -13.90 12.15 11.68
CA ASP A 156 -14.08 13.42 10.96
C ASP A 156 -15.42 14.12 11.29
N VAL A 157 -15.85 14.02 12.56
CA VAL A 157 -16.90 14.85 13.14
C VAL A 157 -16.26 15.90 14.02
N GLU A 158 -16.58 17.16 13.75
CA GLU A 158 -16.05 18.31 14.50
C GLU A 158 -16.64 18.31 15.91
N HIS A 159 -15.79 18.51 16.92
CA HIS A 159 -16.20 18.44 18.33
C HIS A 159 -17.44 19.30 18.66
N PRO A 160 -17.53 20.58 18.24
CA PRO A 160 -18.70 21.42 18.52
C PRO A 160 -20.01 20.91 17.90
N PHE A 161 -19.93 20.08 16.84
CA PHE A 161 -21.07 19.50 16.14
C PHE A 161 -21.41 18.07 16.60
N GLY A 162 -20.55 17.45 17.41
CA GLY A 162 -20.63 16.03 17.76
C GLY A 162 -22.00 15.59 18.28
N LEU A 163 -22.58 16.34 19.22
CA LEU A 163 -23.88 16.00 19.79
C LEU A 163 -25.02 16.22 18.79
N CYS A 164 -24.95 17.27 17.95
CA CYS A 164 -25.95 17.47 16.89
C CYS A 164 -25.95 16.29 15.90
N HIS A 165 -24.76 15.83 15.51
CA HIS A 165 -24.61 14.64 14.66
C HIS A 165 -25.13 13.39 15.36
N GLN A 166 -24.76 13.16 16.62
CA GLN A 166 -25.17 11.98 17.38
C GLN A 166 -26.69 11.93 17.61
N PHE A 167 -27.35 13.04 17.91
CA PHE A 167 -28.81 13.10 18.06
C PHE A 167 -29.52 12.76 16.75
N THR A 168 -28.96 13.16 15.61
CA THR A 168 -29.46 12.72 14.31
C THR A 168 -29.22 11.23 14.08
N GLN A 169 -28.11 10.64 14.56
CA GLN A 169 -27.92 9.19 14.54
C GLN A 169 -28.97 8.46 15.39
N PHE A 170 -29.40 9.04 16.51
CA PHE A 170 -30.47 8.49 17.33
C PHE A 170 -31.82 8.52 16.62
N LEU A 171 -32.16 9.62 15.94
CA LEU A 171 -33.35 9.67 15.08
C LEU A 171 -33.31 8.61 13.99
N TYR A 172 -32.16 8.47 13.32
CA TYR A 172 -31.97 7.42 12.32
C TYR A 172 -32.20 6.04 12.95
N GLY A 173 -31.58 5.74 14.09
CA GLY A 173 -31.78 4.47 14.79
C GLY A 173 -33.21 4.20 15.25
N ALA A 174 -33.95 5.23 15.65
CA ALA A 174 -35.38 5.11 15.97
C ALA A 174 -36.23 4.83 14.71
N ALA A 175 -35.86 5.42 13.57
CA ALA A 175 -36.55 5.19 12.30
C ALA A 175 -36.30 3.77 11.76
N THR A 176 -35.04 3.31 11.80
CA THR A 176 -34.57 2.10 11.11
C THR A 176 -34.42 0.87 12.00
N GLY A 177 -34.28 1.06 13.31
CA GLY A 177 -34.00 -0.01 14.28
C GLY A 177 -32.50 -0.32 14.45
N PHE A 178 -31.60 0.36 13.74
CA PHE A 178 -30.15 0.16 13.84
C PHE A 178 -29.39 1.49 13.67
N ALA A 179 -28.21 1.62 14.28
CA ALA A 179 -27.42 2.85 14.13
C ALA A 179 -26.84 2.99 12.70
N PRO A 180 -26.71 4.22 12.17
CA PRO A 180 -26.35 4.45 10.76
C PRO A 180 -25.00 3.86 10.36
N TYR A 181 -24.09 3.68 11.31
CA TYR A 181 -22.73 3.20 11.08
C TYR A 181 -22.41 1.89 11.81
N GLU A 182 -23.44 1.15 12.24
CA GLU A 182 -23.27 -0.08 13.00
C GLU A 182 -22.58 -1.19 12.18
N ASP A 183 -22.99 -1.36 10.92
CA ASP A 183 -22.45 -2.37 9.99
C ASP A 183 -20.99 -2.06 9.64
N ALA A 184 -20.10 -3.05 9.79
CA ALA A 184 -18.69 -2.92 9.46
C ALA A 184 -18.45 -2.51 7.99
N SER A 185 -19.32 -2.94 7.06
CA SER A 185 -19.26 -2.58 5.65
C SER A 185 -19.49 -1.08 5.44
N VAL A 186 -20.35 -0.46 6.26
CA VAL A 186 -20.57 1.00 6.23
C VAL A 186 -19.30 1.73 6.65
N ARG A 187 -18.67 1.31 7.77
CA ARG A 187 -17.42 1.91 8.27
C ARG A 187 -16.29 1.81 7.24
N GLU A 188 -16.15 0.65 6.61
CA GLU A 188 -15.15 0.42 5.56
C GLU A 188 -15.43 1.20 4.29
N ASP A 189 -16.71 1.47 3.97
CA ASP A 189 -17.12 2.27 2.82
C ASP A 189 -17.22 3.77 3.12
N ARG A 190 -16.29 4.35 3.91
CA ARG A 190 -16.27 5.78 4.32
C ARG A 190 -17.52 6.24 5.06
N TRP A 191 -18.14 5.38 5.86
CA TRP A 191 -19.23 5.79 6.72
C TRP A 191 -20.45 6.31 5.95
N HIS A 192 -20.67 5.83 4.72
CA HIS A 192 -21.90 6.14 3.98
C HIS A 192 -23.05 5.29 4.52
N HIS A 193 -23.91 5.87 5.35
CA HIS A 193 -25.10 5.18 5.83
C HIS A 193 -26.09 4.92 4.67
N ILE A 194 -27.08 4.07 4.91
CA ILE A 194 -28.15 3.83 3.93
C ILE A 194 -29.10 5.02 3.97
N PRO A 195 -29.25 5.81 2.89
CA PRO A 195 -30.14 6.95 2.93
C PRO A 195 -31.57 6.53 3.23
N LEU A 196 -32.22 7.23 4.16
CA LEU A 196 -33.61 6.96 4.53
C LEU A 196 -34.54 7.06 3.32
N SER A 197 -34.22 7.97 2.39
CA SER A 197 -34.98 8.17 1.15
C SER A 197 -35.04 6.95 0.22
N LEU A 198 -34.20 5.91 0.40
CA LEU A 198 -34.19 4.74 -0.49
C LEU A 198 -35.27 3.69 -0.17
N GLY A 199 -35.89 3.74 1.00
CA GLY A 199 -36.87 2.72 1.38
C GLY A 199 -37.57 2.91 2.73
N PHE A 200 -37.16 3.89 3.53
CA PHE A 200 -37.75 4.15 4.83
C PHE A 200 -38.86 5.20 4.72
N THR A 201 -40.06 4.76 4.36
CA THR A 201 -41.21 5.63 4.08
C THR A 201 -42.01 6.06 5.30
N SER A 202 -41.59 5.68 6.51
CA SER A 202 -42.29 5.98 7.75
C SER A 202 -42.13 7.43 8.20
N LEU A 203 -41.24 8.20 7.58
CA LEU A 203 -41.00 9.62 7.83
C LEU A 203 -41.38 10.48 6.61
N PRO A 204 -41.74 11.76 6.82
CA PRO A 204 -41.88 12.70 5.73
C PRO A 204 -40.57 12.80 4.93
N ALA A 205 -40.68 12.89 3.59
CA ALA A 205 -39.51 12.88 2.70
C ALA A 205 -38.50 14.00 3.00
N SER A 206 -38.99 15.20 3.35
CA SER A 206 -38.13 16.33 3.74
C SER A 206 -37.35 16.04 5.02
N PHE A 207 -37.97 15.35 5.98
CA PHE A 207 -37.32 15.02 7.24
C PHE A 207 -36.29 13.89 7.07
N ALA A 208 -36.63 12.86 6.29
CA ALA A 208 -35.69 11.80 5.92
C ALA A 208 -34.45 12.38 5.21
N LEU A 209 -34.66 13.29 4.25
CA LEU A 209 -33.59 13.99 3.55
C LEU A 209 -32.72 14.83 4.50
N TRP A 210 -33.34 15.55 5.44
CA TRP A 210 -32.60 16.34 6.44
C TRP A 210 -31.72 15.45 7.32
N ILE A 211 -32.25 14.31 7.80
CA ILE A 211 -31.46 13.32 8.55
C ILE A 211 -30.26 12.86 7.71
N ASP A 212 -30.49 12.50 6.44
CA ASP A 212 -29.44 12.04 5.54
C ASP A 212 -28.36 13.10 5.29
N GLN A 213 -28.76 14.36 5.13
CA GLN A 213 -27.85 15.50 4.94
C GLN A 213 -26.98 15.75 6.17
N VAL A 214 -27.58 15.76 7.37
CA VAL A 214 -26.83 15.98 8.62
C VAL A 214 -25.84 14.84 8.90
N LEU A 215 -26.21 13.59 8.64
CA LEU A 215 -25.32 12.45 8.83
C LEU A 215 -24.14 12.42 7.84
N SER A 216 -24.35 12.94 6.63
CA SER A 216 -23.36 13.01 5.56
C SER A 216 -22.60 14.34 5.48
N MET A 217 -22.91 15.30 6.34
CA MET A 217 -22.33 16.65 6.34
C MET A 217 -20.79 16.59 6.45
N PRO A 218 -20.05 17.25 5.55
CA PRO A 218 -18.59 17.27 5.59
C PRO A 218 -18.07 18.17 6.73
N PRO A 219 -16.85 17.96 7.24
CA PRO A 219 -16.33 18.68 8.41
C PRO A 219 -16.31 20.21 8.27
N LYS A 220 -16.10 20.71 7.04
CA LYS A 220 -16.13 22.15 6.76
C LYS A 220 -17.52 22.73 7.07
N ASP A 221 -18.57 22.12 6.53
CA ASP A 221 -19.94 22.59 6.69
C ASP A 221 -20.41 22.43 8.14
N GLN A 222 -19.91 21.42 8.87
CA GLN A 222 -20.17 21.27 10.31
C GLN A 222 -19.68 22.49 11.10
N ARG A 223 -18.46 22.99 10.82
CA ARG A 223 -17.91 24.20 11.46
C ARG A 223 -18.66 25.48 11.09
N ASP A 224 -19.19 25.55 9.87
CA ASP A 224 -19.95 26.71 9.41
C ASP A 224 -21.39 26.70 9.98
N THR A 225 -21.89 25.52 10.37
CA THR A 225 -23.24 25.31 10.88
C THR A 225 -23.38 25.67 12.37
N VAL A 226 -22.38 25.31 13.19
CA VAL A 226 -22.40 25.54 14.63
C VAL A 226 -21.21 26.35 15.10
N SER A 227 -21.39 27.12 16.18
CA SER A 227 -20.33 27.99 16.68
C SER A 227 -19.24 27.18 17.41
N PRO A 228 -17.96 27.34 17.04
CA PRO A 228 -16.86 26.75 17.81
C PRO A 228 -16.65 27.42 19.17
N ALA A 229 -17.26 28.60 19.40
CA ALA A 229 -17.20 29.29 20.69
C ALA A 229 -18.16 28.68 21.73
N TYR A 230 -19.11 27.87 21.30
CA TYR A 230 -20.08 27.19 22.16
C TYR A 230 -19.69 25.75 22.39
N SER A 231 -20.07 25.21 23.55
CA SER A 231 -19.91 23.79 23.83
C SER A 231 -20.82 22.95 22.94
N ALA A 232 -20.52 21.65 22.79
CA ALA A 232 -21.35 20.74 22.02
C ALA A 232 -22.80 20.71 22.53
N GLU A 233 -22.98 20.83 23.85
CA GLU A 233 -24.29 20.91 24.52
C GLU A 233 -25.04 22.18 24.12
N ALA A 234 -24.39 23.34 24.20
CA ALA A 234 -25.00 24.60 23.79
C ALA A 234 -25.37 24.61 22.30
N ASN A 235 -24.58 23.96 21.45
CA ASN A 235 -24.87 23.84 20.02
C ASN A 235 -26.07 22.93 19.71
N LEU A 236 -26.58 22.13 20.65
CA LEU A 236 -27.86 21.42 20.48
C LEU A 236 -29.05 22.38 20.26
N ALA A 237 -28.91 23.67 20.59
CA ALA A 237 -29.90 24.69 20.23
C ALA A 237 -30.14 24.75 18.72
N TRP A 238 -29.10 24.55 17.89
CA TRP A 238 -29.24 24.44 16.44
C TRP A 238 -30.10 23.22 16.07
N TRP A 239 -29.81 22.04 16.63
CA TRP A 239 -30.56 20.81 16.36
C TRP A 239 -32.03 20.93 16.78
N LEU A 240 -32.30 21.53 17.95
CA LEU A 240 -33.66 21.84 18.41
C LEU A 240 -34.39 22.76 17.43
N GLY A 241 -33.72 23.83 16.96
CA GLY A 241 -34.29 24.75 15.99
C GLY A 241 -34.58 24.09 14.63
N GLN A 242 -33.64 23.28 14.12
CA GLN A 242 -33.83 22.56 12.86
C GLN A 242 -34.92 21.51 12.93
N THR A 243 -35.09 20.89 14.10
CA THR A 243 -36.10 19.85 14.23
C THR A 243 -37.48 20.40 14.53
N ALA A 244 -37.63 21.62 15.07
CA ALA A 244 -38.87 22.16 15.65
C ALA A 244 -40.13 21.92 14.79
N ASP A 245 -40.04 22.14 13.49
CA ASP A 245 -41.17 22.05 12.56
C ASP A 245 -41.45 20.63 12.02
N PHE A 246 -40.57 19.67 12.31
CA PHE A 246 -40.79 18.28 11.92
C PHE A 246 -41.73 17.56 12.91
N THR A 247 -42.56 16.70 12.34
CA THR A 247 -43.43 15.78 13.07
C THR A 247 -42.92 14.35 12.91
N TRP A 248 -43.05 13.55 13.97
CA TRP A 248 -42.68 12.15 13.94
C TRP A 248 -43.86 11.26 13.53
N SER A 249 -43.68 10.42 12.52
CA SER A 249 -44.74 9.57 11.97
C SER A 249 -44.41 8.08 11.97
N CYS A 250 -43.29 7.66 12.57
CA CYS A 250 -42.97 6.24 12.68
C CYS A 250 -43.90 5.57 13.70
N GLY A 251 -44.54 4.46 13.30
CA GLY A 251 -45.29 3.60 14.22
C GLY A 251 -44.38 2.77 15.13
N ASN A 252 -44.90 1.68 15.70
CA ASN A 252 -44.09 0.75 16.51
C ASN A 252 -43.42 -0.36 15.69
N ALA A 253 -43.94 -0.68 14.50
CA ALA A 253 -43.42 -1.77 13.67
C ALA A 253 -42.09 -1.38 12.99
N LEU A 254 -41.01 -2.09 13.32
CA LEU A 254 -39.75 -2.02 12.61
C LEU A 254 -39.74 -3.04 11.47
N GLU A 255 -39.27 -2.61 10.30
CA GLU A 255 -38.99 -3.52 9.20
C GLU A 255 -37.51 -3.95 9.29
N PRO A 256 -37.22 -5.25 9.52
CA PRO A 256 -35.84 -5.73 9.54
C PRO A 256 -35.14 -5.39 8.22
N ILE A 257 -33.85 -5.05 8.29
CA ILE A 257 -33.10 -4.59 7.12
C ILE A 257 -33.10 -5.62 5.97
N ASP A 258 -33.06 -6.90 6.28
CA ASP A 258 -33.08 -7.98 5.28
C ASP A 258 -34.43 -8.07 4.56
N ARG A 259 -35.53 -7.76 5.26
CA ARG A 259 -36.85 -7.64 4.64
C ARG A 259 -36.92 -6.38 3.78
N LEU A 260 -36.35 -5.28 4.24
CA LEU A 260 -36.30 -4.03 3.48
C LEU A 260 -35.49 -4.15 2.19
N GLU A 261 -34.39 -4.92 2.19
CA GLU A 261 -33.63 -5.23 0.97
C GLU A 261 -34.46 -5.94 -0.09
N ASN A 262 -35.39 -6.81 0.33
CA ASN A 262 -36.28 -7.54 -0.55
C ASN A 262 -37.47 -6.68 -1.02
N LEU A 263 -37.92 -5.74 -0.20
CA LEU A 263 -39.04 -4.84 -0.52
C LEU A 263 -38.63 -3.63 -1.36
N SER A 264 -37.40 -3.12 -1.18
CA SER A 264 -36.85 -2.00 -1.94
C SER A 264 -35.60 -2.43 -2.70
N ALA A 265 -35.74 -2.53 -4.03
CA ALA A 265 -34.62 -2.78 -4.94
C ALA A 265 -33.51 -1.72 -4.80
N ALA A 266 -33.86 -0.47 -4.45
CA ALA A 266 -32.90 0.59 -4.21
C ALA A 266 -32.03 0.32 -2.97
N VAL A 267 -32.64 -0.14 -1.87
CA VAL A 267 -31.90 -0.53 -0.65
C VAL A 267 -31.00 -1.73 -0.93
N GLY A 268 -31.51 -2.78 -1.59
CA GLY A 268 -30.72 -3.96 -1.94
C GLY A 268 -29.53 -3.64 -2.87
N THR A 269 -29.74 -2.77 -3.87
CA THR A 269 -28.67 -2.30 -4.78
C THR A 269 -27.62 -1.49 -4.04
N PHE A 270 -28.05 -0.60 -3.14
CA PHE A 270 -27.14 0.20 -2.34
C PHE A 270 -26.28 -0.68 -1.41
N ARG A 271 -26.89 -1.60 -0.65
CA ARG A 271 -26.17 -2.48 0.28
C ARG A 271 -25.23 -3.44 -0.44
N SER A 272 -25.65 -4.05 -1.54
CA SER A 272 -24.77 -4.93 -2.33
C SER A 272 -23.59 -4.16 -2.94
N GLY A 273 -23.82 -2.93 -3.43
CA GLY A 273 -22.78 -2.03 -3.90
C GLY A 273 -21.80 -1.64 -2.79
N GLN A 274 -22.32 -1.31 -1.61
CA GLN A 274 -21.53 -0.98 -0.42
C GLN A 274 -20.65 -2.16 0.03
N LYS A 275 -21.22 -3.37 0.16
CA LYS A 275 -20.45 -4.58 0.51
C LYS A 275 -19.30 -4.81 -0.48
N LYS A 276 -19.54 -4.65 -1.79
CA LYS A 276 -18.48 -4.77 -2.82
C LYS A 276 -17.39 -3.70 -2.65
N ARG A 277 -17.75 -2.44 -2.40
CA ARG A 277 -16.77 -1.35 -2.18
C ARG A 277 -15.95 -1.56 -0.91
N ALA A 278 -16.59 -1.96 0.19
CA ALA A 278 -15.94 -2.31 1.44
C ALA A 278 -14.93 -3.46 1.25
N GLN A 279 -15.35 -4.58 0.63
CA GLN A 279 -14.47 -5.71 0.36
C GLN A 279 -13.25 -5.34 -0.50
N ARG A 280 -13.45 -4.52 -1.55
CA ARG A 280 -12.34 -4.01 -2.37
C ARG A 280 -11.33 -3.23 -1.54
N ARG A 281 -11.80 -2.36 -0.62
CA ARG A 281 -10.90 -1.59 0.24
C ARG A 281 -10.16 -2.46 1.25
N ILE A 282 -10.84 -3.41 1.87
CA ILE A 282 -10.21 -4.39 2.76
C ILE A 282 -9.14 -5.18 1.99
N PHE A 283 -9.43 -5.59 0.75
CA PHE A 283 -8.48 -6.28 -0.11
C PHE A 283 -7.24 -5.42 -0.38
N TRP A 284 -7.40 -4.18 -0.85
CA TRP A 284 -6.25 -3.29 -1.10
C TRP A 284 -5.47 -2.94 0.17
N ARG A 285 -6.13 -2.79 1.32
CA ARG A 285 -5.46 -2.57 2.61
C ARG A 285 -4.65 -3.78 3.06
N LYS A 286 -5.17 -5.00 2.88
CA LYS A 286 -4.49 -6.25 3.33
C LYS A 286 -3.51 -6.83 2.32
N ARG A 287 -3.74 -6.63 1.02
CA ARG A 287 -3.02 -7.30 -0.09
C ARG A 287 -2.45 -6.33 -1.11
N GLY A 288 -2.72 -5.03 -1.03
CA GLY A 288 -2.27 -4.06 -2.03
C GLY A 288 -0.75 -4.01 -2.18
N ALA A 289 -0.01 -3.99 -1.07
CA ALA A 289 1.46 -4.03 -1.10
C ALA A 289 1.99 -5.29 -1.82
N LEU A 290 1.40 -6.46 -1.53
CA LEU A 290 1.77 -7.73 -2.19
C LEU A 290 1.50 -7.67 -3.71
N VAL A 291 0.34 -7.16 -4.12
CA VAL A 291 -0.03 -7.02 -5.54
C VAL A 291 0.96 -6.09 -6.27
N VAL A 292 1.32 -4.97 -5.66
CA VAL A 292 2.30 -4.01 -6.23
C VAL A 292 3.67 -4.66 -6.38
N THR A 293 4.15 -5.40 -5.37
CA THR A 293 5.43 -6.11 -5.45
C THR A 293 5.45 -7.15 -6.57
N ILE A 294 4.40 -7.97 -6.68
CA ILE A 294 4.30 -8.98 -7.75
C ILE A 294 4.29 -8.31 -9.13
N ALA A 295 3.52 -7.23 -9.29
CA ALA A 295 3.46 -6.48 -10.55
C ALA A 295 4.83 -5.90 -10.92
N PHE A 296 5.58 -5.37 -9.94
CA PHE A 296 6.92 -4.84 -10.15
C PHE A 296 7.92 -5.92 -10.57
N VAL A 297 7.92 -7.07 -9.89
CA VAL A 297 8.77 -8.21 -10.26
C VAL A 297 8.43 -8.71 -11.66
N ALA A 298 7.14 -8.85 -11.98
CA ALA A 298 6.70 -9.25 -13.32
C ALA A 298 7.16 -8.26 -14.40
N ALA A 299 7.08 -6.96 -14.13
CA ALA A 299 7.57 -5.92 -15.04
C ALA A 299 9.08 -6.02 -15.29
N ILE A 300 9.89 -6.28 -14.24
CA ILE A 300 11.33 -6.50 -14.38
C ILE A 300 11.61 -7.74 -15.24
N VAL A 301 10.96 -8.87 -14.94
CA VAL A 301 11.18 -10.12 -15.67
C VAL A 301 10.79 -9.95 -17.15
N LEU A 302 9.61 -9.37 -17.42
CA LEU A 302 9.15 -9.09 -18.78
C LEU A 302 10.07 -8.11 -19.49
N GLY A 303 10.58 -7.09 -18.80
CA GLY A 303 11.54 -6.13 -19.34
C GLY A 303 12.87 -6.79 -19.73
N THR A 304 13.43 -7.64 -18.86
CA THR A 304 14.68 -8.36 -19.13
C THR A 304 14.54 -9.33 -20.29
N VAL A 305 13.46 -10.13 -20.32
CA VAL A 305 13.20 -11.05 -21.44
C VAL A 305 12.99 -10.28 -22.74
N GLY A 306 12.24 -9.18 -22.69
CA GLY A 306 12.04 -8.30 -23.84
C GLY A 306 13.37 -7.74 -24.37
N ASN A 307 14.26 -7.29 -23.49
CA ASN A 307 15.58 -6.78 -23.88
C ASN A 307 16.47 -7.87 -24.49
N LEU A 308 16.50 -9.09 -23.94
CA LEU A 308 17.27 -10.20 -24.51
C LEU A 308 16.77 -10.59 -25.90
N VAL A 309 15.46 -10.60 -26.11
CA VAL A 309 14.87 -10.85 -27.43
C VAL A 309 15.23 -9.72 -28.39
N TYR A 310 15.15 -8.46 -27.96
CA TYR A 310 15.52 -7.31 -28.77
C TYR A 310 16.98 -7.36 -29.21
N GLN A 311 17.92 -7.61 -28.29
CA GLN A 311 19.35 -7.75 -28.60
C GLN A 311 19.61 -8.93 -29.55
N SER A 312 18.92 -10.07 -29.39
CA SER A 312 19.06 -11.21 -30.28
C SER A 312 18.52 -10.98 -31.71
N LEU A 313 17.70 -9.94 -31.90
CA LEU A 313 17.12 -9.58 -33.20
C LEU A 313 17.89 -8.44 -33.89
N GLN A 314 18.82 -7.77 -33.20
CA GLN A 314 19.65 -6.75 -33.82
C GLN A 314 20.61 -7.37 -34.85
N PRO A 315 20.73 -6.79 -36.06
CA PRO A 315 21.78 -7.18 -37.01
C PRO A 315 23.17 -6.97 -36.40
N PRO A 316 24.17 -7.82 -36.73
CA PRO A 316 25.55 -7.57 -36.34
C PRO A 316 26.06 -6.28 -37.00
N TYR A 317 27.09 -5.66 -36.42
CA TYR A 317 27.66 -4.43 -36.98
C TYR A 317 28.29 -4.63 -38.37
N THR A 318 28.64 -5.87 -38.73
CA THR A 318 29.11 -6.25 -40.07
C THR A 318 28.00 -6.31 -41.12
N ALA A 319 26.75 -6.05 -40.74
CA ALA A 319 25.64 -5.98 -41.69
C ALA A 319 25.91 -4.91 -42.76
N GLY A 320 25.90 -5.33 -44.03
CA GLY A 320 26.23 -4.49 -45.19
C GLY A 320 27.66 -4.65 -45.72
N MET A 321 28.55 -5.36 -45.01
CA MET A 321 29.87 -5.74 -45.53
C MET A 321 29.77 -6.89 -46.55
N SER A 322 30.70 -6.97 -47.49
CA SER A 322 30.85 -8.15 -48.36
C SER A 322 31.43 -9.34 -47.58
N ALA A 323 31.31 -10.57 -48.10
CA ALA A 323 31.90 -11.76 -47.47
C ALA A 323 33.42 -11.62 -47.22
N THR A 324 34.16 -11.06 -48.18
CA THR A 324 35.58 -10.75 -48.03
C THR A 324 35.83 -9.65 -47.00
N GLY A 325 34.93 -8.66 -46.91
CA GLY A 325 34.96 -7.60 -45.90
C GLY A 325 34.77 -8.14 -44.48
N VAL A 326 33.88 -9.11 -44.27
CA VAL A 326 33.69 -9.77 -42.96
C VAL A 326 34.95 -10.52 -42.52
N ILE A 327 35.64 -11.22 -43.44
CA ILE A 327 36.90 -11.91 -43.13
C ILE A 327 38.01 -10.89 -42.83
N ALA A 328 38.08 -9.79 -43.59
CA ALA A 328 39.05 -8.73 -43.33
C ALA A 328 38.81 -8.07 -41.96
N GLU A 329 37.56 -7.75 -41.62
CA GLU A 329 37.18 -7.18 -40.33
C GLU A 329 37.47 -8.15 -39.18
N PHE A 330 37.32 -9.46 -39.39
CA PHE A 330 37.70 -10.48 -38.40
C PHE A 330 39.20 -10.41 -38.07
N PHE A 331 40.08 -10.31 -39.06
CA PHE A 331 41.53 -10.17 -38.85
C PHE A 331 41.92 -8.77 -38.35
N GLU A 332 41.21 -7.73 -38.75
CA GLU A 332 41.39 -6.39 -38.17
C GLU A 332 41.05 -6.39 -36.67
N SER A 333 39.95 -7.04 -36.30
CA SER A 333 39.54 -7.22 -34.91
C SER A 333 40.55 -8.07 -34.13
N GLN A 334 41.19 -9.05 -34.77
CA GLN A 334 42.30 -9.81 -34.19
C GLN A 334 43.50 -8.92 -33.90
N ASN A 335 43.91 -8.08 -34.85
CA ASN A 335 45.00 -7.12 -34.65
C ASN A 335 44.65 -6.09 -33.56
N ALA A 336 43.39 -5.68 -33.46
CA ALA A 336 42.89 -4.76 -32.43
C ALA A 336 42.76 -5.41 -31.04
N LEU A 337 42.95 -6.73 -30.95
CA LEU A 337 42.67 -7.54 -29.78
C LEU A 337 41.21 -7.43 -29.29
N ASP A 338 40.26 -7.20 -30.21
CA ASP A 338 38.83 -7.02 -29.93
C ASP A 338 38.07 -8.33 -30.15
N VAL A 339 38.06 -9.18 -29.12
CA VAL A 339 37.41 -10.49 -29.14
C VAL A 339 35.90 -10.38 -29.35
N GLN A 340 35.27 -9.29 -28.90
CA GLN A 340 33.84 -9.08 -29.07
C GLN A 340 33.50 -8.89 -30.55
N LYS A 341 34.24 -8.01 -31.25
CA LYS A 341 34.05 -7.78 -32.69
C LYS A 341 34.40 -9.00 -33.56
N MET A 342 35.39 -9.79 -33.14
CA MET A 342 35.66 -11.09 -33.78
C MET A 342 34.45 -12.02 -33.64
N GLY A 343 33.84 -12.09 -32.45
CA GLY A 343 32.65 -12.91 -32.17
C GLY A 343 31.40 -12.47 -32.93
N GLU A 344 31.21 -11.16 -33.10
CA GLU A 344 30.06 -10.58 -33.83
C GLU A 344 30.10 -10.86 -35.35
N SER A 345 31.28 -11.18 -35.90
CA SER A 345 31.44 -11.62 -37.30
C SER A 345 31.07 -13.10 -37.52
N LEU A 346 30.88 -13.86 -36.44
CA LEU A 346 30.60 -15.29 -36.44
C LEU A 346 29.09 -15.56 -36.27
N LYS A 347 28.62 -16.65 -36.86
CA LYS A 347 27.29 -17.18 -36.54
C LYS A 347 27.29 -17.68 -35.09
N ARG A 348 26.17 -17.43 -34.39
CA ARG A 348 25.99 -17.88 -32.99
C ARG A 348 26.31 -19.38 -32.85
N GLY A 349 27.24 -19.68 -31.93
CA GLY A 349 27.67 -21.06 -31.63
C GLY A 349 28.90 -21.53 -32.40
N VAL A 350 29.44 -20.73 -33.33
CA VAL A 350 30.70 -21.02 -34.03
C VAL A 350 31.88 -20.68 -33.12
N ARG A 351 32.88 -21.58 -33.05
CA ARG A 351 34.07 -21.40 -32.22
C ARG A 351 35.09 -20.55 -32.97
N ASN A 352 35.61 -19.51 -32.32
CA ASN A 352 36.75 -18.74 -32.81
C ASN A 352 38.07 -19.46 -32.40
N PRO A 353 38.90 -19.94 -33.36
CA PRO A 353 40.12 -20.65 -33.03
C PRO A 353 41.19 -19.76 -32.37
N PHE A 354 41.10 -18.44 -32.52
CA PHE A 354 42.05 -17.47 -31.97
C PHE A 354 41.57 -16.83 -30.65
N GLU A 355 40.38 -17.18 -30.16
CA GLU A 355 39.71 -16.51 -29.03
C GLU A 355 40.56 -16.49 -27.75
N LEU A 356 41.13 -17.64 -27.37
CA LEU A 356 41.93 -17.76 -26.16
C LEU A 356 43.24 -16.97 -26.24
N GLU A 357 43.87 -16.98 -27.42
CA GLU A 357 45.12 -16.27 -27.69
C GLU A 357 44.91 -14.76 -27.61
N VAL A 358 43.91 -14.24 -28.34
CA VAL A 358 43.58 -12.82 -28.38
C VAL A 358 43.09 -12.32 -27.02
N SER A 359 42.24 -13.10 -26.32
CA SER A 359 41.78 -12.77 -24.97
C SER A 359 42.93 -12.66 -23.98
N GLY A 360 43.89 -13.61 -24.04
CA GLY A 360 45.08 -13.59 -23.19
C GLY A 360 45.94 -12.35 -23.42
N LEU A 361 46.18 -11.99 -24.68
CA LEU A 361 46.94 -10.79 -25.07
C LEU A 361 46.22 -9.49 -24.68
N PHE A 362 44.89 -9.42 -24.85
CA PHE A 362 44.08 -8.26 -24.46
C PHE A 362 44.17 -8.00 -22.95
N VAL A 363 43.94 -9.03 -22.13
CA VAL A 363 44.00 -8.92 -20.66
C VAL A 363 45.39 -8.50 -20.21
N ASN A 364 46.45 -9.14 -20.74
CA ASN A 364 47.82 -8.78 -20.42
C ASN A 364 48.11 -7.31 -20.78
N THR A 365 47.67 -6.86 -21.95
CA THR A 365 47.84 -5.46 -22.39
C THR A 365 47.12 -4.46 -21.49
N ARG A 366 45.89 -4.76 -21.05
CA ARG A 366 45.16 -3.88 -20.13
C ARG A 366 45.81 -3.80 -18.75
N VAL A 367 46.30 -4.92 -18.22
CA VAL A 367 46.99 -4.97 -16.92
C VAL A 367 48.29 -4.17 -16.98
N ARG A 368 49.13 -4.43 -17.99
CA ARG A 368 50.43 -3.75 -18.11
C ARG A 368 50.28 -2.27 -18.43
N LYS A 369 49.31 -1.87 -19.25
CA LYS A 369 49.01 -0.44 -19.46
C LYS A 369 48.57 0.26 -18.16
N ALA A 370 47.87 -0.42 -17.27
CA ALA A 370 47.43 0.15 -15.99
C ALA A 370 48.56 0.27 -14.95
N TYR A 371 49.47 -0.71 -14.87
CA TYR A 371 50.55 -0.73 -13.87
C TYR A 371 51.85 -0.11 -14.35
N GLU A 372 52.21 -0.32 -15.62
CA GLU A 372 53.50 0.07 -16.21
C GLU A 372 53.36 1.25 -17.17
N GLY A 373 52.13 1.65 -17.55
CA GLY A 373 51.88 2.77 -18.47
C GLY A 373 52.27 2.48 -19.93
N ILE A 374 52.63 1.24 -20.26
CA ILE A 374 53.12 0.86 -21.59
C ILE A 374 52.13 -0.01 -22.37
N ASP A 375 52.15 0.14 -23.69
CA ASP A 375 51.46 -0.77 -24.62
C ASP A 375 52.31 -2.02 -24.82
N SER A 376 51.95 -3.11 -24.12
CA SER A 376 52.73 -4.35 -24.11
C SER A 376 52.61 -5.19 -25.38
N VAL A 377 51.67 -4.87 -26.27
CA VAL A 377 51.49 -5.55 -27.55
C VAL A 377 51.46 -4.51 -28.66
N ILE A 378 52.38 -4.63 -29.61
CA ILE A 378 52.46 -3.82 -30.81
C ILE A 378 51.76 -4.57 -31.94
N ARG A 379 50.86 -3.87 -32.64
CA ARG A 379 50.16 -4.44 -33.79
C ARG A 379 51.10 -4.66 -34.96
N ALA A 380 51.08 -5.86 -35.54
CA ALA A 380 51.97 -6.25 -36.63
C ALA A 380 51.81 -5.41 -37.90
N ASP A 381 50.57 -5.09 -38.29
CA ASP A 381 50.24 -4.30 -39.48
C ASP A 381 50.74 -2.85 -39.42
N GLU A 382 50.55 -2.19 -38.28
CA GLU A 382 51.09 -0.86 -38.03
C GLU A 382 52.61 -0.87 -38.02
N TRP A 383 53.22 -1.91 -37.45
CA TRP A 383 54.66 -2.01 -37.34
C TRP A 383 55.32 -2.25 -38.71
N VAL A 384 54.76 -3.13 -39.53
CA VAL A 384 55.24 -3.37 -40.91
C VAL A 384 55.05 -2.11 -41.77
N SER A 385 53.90 -1.44 -41.68
CA SER A 385 53.64 -0.21 -42.47
C SER A 385 54.54 0.97 -42.08
N LYS A 386 55.02 1.02 -40.83
CA LYS A 386 56.01 2.01 -40.35
C LYS A 386 57.46 1.66 -40.74
N GLY A 387 57.69 0.61 -41.52
CA GLY A 387 59.02 0.20 -41.98
C GLY A 387 59.80 -0.62 -40.97
N ARG A 388 59.11 -1.35 -40.08
CA ARG A 388 59.70 -2.26 -39.07
C ARG A 388 60.68 -1.56 -38.09
N PRO A 389 60.25 -0.48 -37.40
CA PRO A 389 61.12 0.23 -36.45
C PRO A 389 61.43 -0.60 -35.19
N ALA A 390 62.39 -0.13 -34.38
CA ALA A 390 62.61 -0.70 -33.05
C ALA A 390 61.33 -0.63 -32.19
N ILE A 391 61.13 -1.61 -31.30
CA ILE A 391 59.94 -1.70 -30.42
C ILE A 391 60.30 -1.40 -28.96
N PRO A 392 59.34 -0.95 -28.12
CA PRO A 392 59.63 -0.74 -26.70
C PRO A 392 60.07 -2.04 -26.00
N GLN A 393 61.01 -1.91 -25.06
CA GLN A 393 61.40 -3.04 -24.21
C GLN A 393 60.20 -3.63 -23.50
N SER A 394 60.20 -4.96 -23.40
CA SER A 394 59.12 -5.74 -22.82
C SER A 394 57.79 -5.67 -23.58
N SER A 395 57.73 -5.09 -24.79
CA SER A 395 56.57 -5.21 -25.68
C SER A 395 56.74 -6.40 -26.63
N LEU A 396 55.60 -6.97 -27.06
CA LEU A 396 55.53 -8.12 -27.96
C LEU A 396 54.94 -7.68 -29.29
N LEU A 397 55.43 -8.23 -30.40
CA LEU A 397 54.84 -8.01 -31.72
C LEU A 397 53.80 -9.09 -31.99
N TYR A 398 52.58 -8.69 -32.32
CA TYR A 398 51.49 -9.62 -32.58
C TYR A 398 50.56 -9.11 -33.69
N GLY A 399 50.16 -10.01 -34.58
CA GLY A 399 49.06 -9.76 -35.51
C GLY A 399 49.26 -10.38 -36.88
N VAL A 400 48.36 -10.02 -37.78
CA VAL A 400 48.25 -10.48 -39.16
C VAL A 400 48.61 -9.36 -40.12
N VAL A 401 49.44 -9.69 -41.12
CA VAL A 401 49.85 -8.83 -42.23
C VAL A 401 49.69 -9.57 -43.56
N ASP A 402 49.73 -8.82 -44.67
CA ASP A 402 49.66 -9.34 -46.04
C ASP A 402 48.44 -10.25 -46.29
N LEU A 403 47.29 -9.90 -45.70
CA LEU A 403 46.04 -10.63 -45.86
C LEU A 403 45.54 -10.55 -47.30
N GLN A 404 45.38 -11.73 -47.93
CA GLN A 404 44.73 -11.91 -49.22
C GLN A 404 43.58 -12.90 -49.05
N VAL A 405 42.39 -12.53 -49.52
CA VAL A 405 41.18 -13.37 -49.43
C VAL A 405 40.70 -13.69 -50.84
N GLU A 406 40.69 -14.96 -51.19
CA GLU A 406 40.24 -15.47 -52.48
C GLU A 406 39.00 -16.35 -52.30
N GLN A 407 38.01 -16.22 -53.19
CA GLN A 407 36.85 -17.10 -53.17
C GLN A 407 37.18 -18.41 -53.90
N ILE A 408 37.12 -19.53 -53.18
CA ILE A 408 37.46 -20.87 -53.70
C ILE A 408 36.23 -21.76 -53.91
N GLY A 409 35.07 -21.33 -53.42
CA GLY A 409 33.77 -21.98 -53.62
C GLY A 409 32.60 -21.01 -53.43
N PRO A 410 31.34 -21.45 -53.63
CA PRO A 410 30.16 -20.59 -53.53
C PRO A 410 30.05 -19.87 -52.17
N GLU A 411 30.38 -20.55 -51.08
CA GLU A 411 30.32 -20.04 -49.70
C GLU A 411 31.67 -20.16 -48.97
N THR A 412 32.74 -20.50 -49.70
CA THR A 412 34.06 -20.83 -49.11
C THR A 412 35.12 -19.88 -49.64
N PHE A 413 35.89 -19.30 -48.72
CA PHE A 413 36.91 -18.30 -48.99
C PHE A 413 38.22 -18.73 -48.34
N ARG A 414 39.32 -18.61 -49.06
CA ARG A 414 40.66 -18.90 -48.57
C ARG A 414 41.37 -17.61 -48.23
N ALA A 415 41.72 -17.46 -46.96
CA ALA A 415 42.58 -16.39 -46.48
C ALA A 415 44.04 -16.90 -46.47
N THR A 416 44.92 -16.22 -47.20
CA THR A 416 46.37 -16.40 -47.12
C THR A 416 46.96 -15.16 -46.47
N TYR A 417 47.71 -15.33 -45.39
CA TYR A 417 48.23 -14.21 -44.62
C TYR A 417 49.51 -14.59 -43.88
N VAL A 418 50.23 -13.58 -43.41
CA VAL A 418 51.41 -13.75 -42.58
C VAL A 418 51.05 -13.36 -41.15
N THR A 419 51.38 -14.22 -40.19
CA THR A 419 51.24 -13.92 -38.76
C THR A 419 52.62 -13.64 -38.18
N LEU A 420 52.74 -12.52 -37.45
CA LEU A 420 53.89 -12.21 -36.62
C LEU A 420 53.53 -12.52 -35.18
N VAL A 421 54.28 -13.42 -34.55
CA VAL A 421 54.08 -13.81 -33.15
C VAL A 421 55.41 -13.83 -32.40
N PRO A 422 55.40 -13.67 -31.06
CA PRO A 422 56.61 -13.87 -30.26
C PRO A 422 57.14 -15.30 -30.41
N SER A 423 58.45 -15.46 -30.58
CA SER A 423 59.07 -16.78 -30.68
C SER A 423 59.05 -17.52 -29.34
N MET A 424 58.74 -18.83 -29.36
CA MET A 424 58.66 -19.67 -28.15
C MET A 424 60.03 -20.01 -27.55
N ASP A 425 61.11 -19.84 -28.32
CA ASP A 425 62.47 -20.24 -27.92
C ASP A 425 63.26 -19.11 -27.23
N GLY A 426 62.67 -17.92 -27.09
CA GLY A 426 63.29 -16.77 -26.42
C GLY A 426 62.74 -16.56 -25.01
N GLU A 427 63.59 -16.60 -23.98
CA GLU A 427 63.22 -16.07 -22.68
C GLU A 427 62.93 -14.56 -22.81
N ILE A 428 61.78 -14.09 -22.31
CA ILE A 428 61.46 -12.66 -22.20
C ILE A 428 62.31 -12.10 -21.04
N VAL A 429 63.59 -11.90 -21.31
CA VAL A 429 64.52 -11.20 -20.43
C VAL A 429 64.67 -9.79 -20.97
N ASP A 430 64.80 -8.80 -20.08
CA ASP A 430 65.06 -7.38 -20.34
C ASP A 430 66.30 -7.21 -21.23
N SER A 431 66.12 -7.43 -22.53
CA SER A 431 67.17 -7.58 -23.52
C SER A 431 66.97 -6.54 -24.62
N SER A 432 68.08 -6.16 -25.24
CA SER A 432 68.12 -5.17 -26.33
C SER A 432 67.48 -5.68 -27.64
N ILE A 433 66.89 -6.88 -27.62
CA ILE A 433 66.44 -7.60 -28.81
C ILE A 433 65.17 -8.41 -28.48
N ALA A 434 64.14 -8.32 -29.33
CA ALA A 434 62.97 -9.19 -29.30
C ALA A 434 63.01 -10.20 -30.45
N THR A 435 62.64 -11.46 -30.19
CA THR A 435 62.62 -12.51 -31.22
C THR A 435 61.20 -12.73 -31.73
N VAL A 436 61.02 -12.59 -33.04
CA VAL A 436 59.72 -12.70 -33.72
C VAL A 436 59.77 -13.88 -34.68
N ASP A 437 58.73 -14.72 -34.62
CA ASP A 437 58.47 -15.75 -35.62
C ASP A 437 57.49 -15.21 -36.67
N GLU A 438 57.87 -15.32 -37.94
CA GLU A 438 57.05 -14.99 -39.09
C GLU A 438 56.52 -16.28 -39.71
N MET A 439 55.19 -16.44 -39.73
CA MET A 439 54.53 -17.66 -40.20
C MET A 439 53.54 -17.34 -41.31
N LYS A 440 53.65 -18.02 -42.46
CA LYS A 440 52.62 -17.99 -43.48
C LYS A 440 51.50 -18.95 -43.09
N ARG A 441 50.26 -18.46 -43.08
CA ARG A 441 49.08 -19.24 -42.74
C ARG A 441 48.08 -19.21 -43.90
N ILE A 442 47.43 -20.36 -44.09
CA ILE A 442 46.28 -20.51 -44.99
C ILE A 442 45.11 -21.01 -44.15
N THR A 443 43.99 -20.31 -44.23
CA THR A 443 42.78 -20.63 -43.47
C THR A 443 41.57 -20.52 -44.38
N ASP A 444 40.74 -21.57 -44.40
CA ASP A 444 39.49 -21.57 -45.13
C ASP A 444 38.35 -21.12 -44.21
N PHE A 445 37.55 -20.19 -44.70
CA PHE A 445 36.36 -19.65 -44.06
C PHE A 445 35.14 -20.07 -44.85
N THR A 446 34.14 -20.61 -44.16
CA THR A 446 32.79 -20.81 -44.73
C THR A 446 31.88 -19.71 -44.21
N LEU A 447 31.13 -19.05 -45.11
CA LEU A 447 30.21 -17.98 -44.76
C LEU A 447 28.80 -18.28 -45.27
N THR A 448 27.79 -17.70 -44.63
CA THR A 448 26.40 -17.80 -45.10
C THR A 448 25.71 -16.44 -45.06
N ASP A 449 24.81 -16.20 -46.00
CA ASP A 449 23.91 -15.03 -46.03
C ASP A 449 22.46 -15.48 -45.79
N ALA A 450 22.17 -15.87 -44.54
CA ALA A 450 20.84 -16.38 -44.18
C ALA A 450 19.84 -15.28 -43.76
N LYS A 451 20.31 -14.05 -43.49
CA LYS A 451 19.52 -12.97 -42.90
C LYS A 451 19.73 -11.60 -43.57
N GLY A 452 20.30 -11.56 -44.78
CA GLY A 452 20.64 -10.33 -45.50
C GLY A 452 21.97 -9.70 -45.05
N TYR A 453 22.83 -10.50 -44.42
CA TYR A 453 24.18 -10.15 -44.00
C TYR A 453 25.02 -11.42 -43.85
N TRP A 454 26.31 -11.30 -44.15
CA TRP A 454 27.27 -12.41 -44.12
C TRP A 454 27.72 -12.73 -42.69
N LEU A 455 27.77 -14.02 -42.36
CA LEU A 455 28.31 -14.53 -41.10
C LEU A 455 29.25 -15.71 -41.36
N ILE A 456 30.37 -15.75 -40.63
CA ILE A 456 31.30 -16.89 -40.65
C ILE A 456 30.68 -18.08 -39.90
N THR A 457 30.61 -19.24 -40.55
CA THR A 457 30.04 -20.49 -40.03
C THR A 457 31.09 -21.56 -39.71
N SER A 458 32.26 -21.49 -40.34
CA SER A 458 33.41 -22.36 -40.05
C SER A 458 34.73 -21.61 -40.31
N ILE A 459 35.76 -21.94 -39.54
CA ILE A 459 37.13 -21.46 -39.70
C ILE A 459 38.05 -22.68 -39.60
N GLU A 460 38.72 -23.03 -40.69
CA GLU A 460 39.51 -24.25 -40.81
C GLU A 460 40.95 -23.92 -41.22
N PRO A 461 41.93 -24.12 -40.32
CA PRO A 461 43.34 -23.99 -40.68
C PRO A 461 43.72 -25.04 -41.72
N VAL A 462 44.31 -24.61 -42.83
CA VAL A 462 44.72 -25.49 -43.95
C VAL A 462 46.22 -25.77 -43.90
N ALA A 463 47.04 -24.73 -43.71
CA ALA A 463 48.49 -24.84 -43.68
C ALA A 463 49.10 -23.76 -42.79
N VAL A 464 50.24 -24.10 -42.16
CA VAL A 464 51.07 -23.19 -41.38
C VAL A 464 52.52 -23.49 -41.71
N ASP A 465 53.20 -22.56 -42.37
CA ASP A 465 54.60 -22.67 -42.76
C ASP A 465 55.39 -21.57 -42.03
N LYS A 466 56.40 -21.96 -41.25
CA LYS A 466 57.32 -21.00 -40.64
C LYS A 466 58.25 -20.45 -41.73
N LEU A 467 58.20 -19.13 -41.96
CA LEU A 467 59.02 -18.47 -42.97
C LEU A 467 60.41 -18.14 -42.41
N GLU A 468 60.45 -17.40 -41.30
CA GLU A 468 61.69 -16.91 -40.71
C GLU A 468 61.52 -16.68 -39.21
N THR A 469 62.63 -16.74 -38.48
CA THR A 469 62.75 -16.17 -37.14
C THR A 469 63.81 -15.09 -37.21
N TYR A 470 63.46 -13.87 -36.82
CA TYR A 470 64.39 -12.76 -36.80
C TYR A 470 64.31 -11.97 -35.50
N THR A 471 65.31 -11.12 -35.34
CA THR A 471 65.50 -10.28 -34.16
C THR A 471 65.10 -8.85 -34.49
N VAL A 472 64.38 -8.21 -33.56
CA VAL A 472 63.93 -6.81 -33.65
C VAL A 472 64.63 -6.03 -32.54
N GLU A 473 65.25 -4.91 -32.89
CA GLU A 473 65.88 -4.03 -31.89
C GLU A 473 64.83 -3.49 -30.91
N THR A 474 65.19 -3.41 -29.62
CA THR A 474 64.34 -2.82 -28.60
C THR A 474 64.92 -1.53 -28.05
N PHE A 475 64.07 -0.61 -27.61
CA PHE A 475 64.49 0.62 -26.94
C PHE A 475 63.81 0.78 -25.58
N LYS A 476 64.50 1.43 -24.63
CA LYS A 476 63.92 1.81 -23.34
C LYS A 476 62.95 2.99 -23.57
N PRO A 477 61.63 2.83 -23.36
CA PRO A 477 60.72 3.97 -23.40
C PRO A 477 61.13 4.98 -22.32
N ALA A 478 61.10 6.27 -22.66
CA ALA A 478 61.31 7.32 -21.67
C ALA A 478 60.20 7.23 -20.61
N VAL A 479 60.58 7.11 -19.33
CA VAL A 479 59.62 7.09 -18.21
C VAL A 479 58.81 8.39 -18.27
N GLN A 480 57.50 8.29 -18.51
CA GLN A 480 56.57 9.42 -18.44
C GLN A 480 56.04 9.60 -17.03
#